data_AF-A0A957E4U5-F1
#
_entry.id   AF-A0A957E4U5-F1
#
_cell.length_a   1.000
_cell.length_b   1.000
_cell.length_c   1.000
_cell.angle_alpha   90.00
_cell.angle_beta   90.00
_cell.angle_gamma   90.00
#
_symmetry.space_group_name_H-M   'P 1'
#
loop_
_entity.id
_entity.type
_entity.pdbx_description
1 polymer ?
#
loop_
_entity_poly.entity_id
_entity_poly.type
_entity_poly.pdbx_seq_one_letter_code
_entity_poly.pdbx_strand_id
1 'polypeptide(L)'
;NSTLGENRVASDNLARGGGIFAINEASGSVVTLTNSTVYANQADGSGIILQGGGVFADNVNLTLHNSIIAGSLTEGVLKEDCKIKRDGVLTANNSLLQDTDASGACGLTAANPDANGNIVGEDPQMLGLTGMGSTFFYPFAFGSPVQDAGADSLAVDGNNNPLTTDQRGAGFQRIFDTAVDMGAIEYQCPTFPVDVATDQALAHAILCFNQQLIPATYQINLTSDIFLTQALPAINNSTAGVKLDLAGNHFMVNGAGVAAGFTHIFHIMTDSVVSMNQITVTGHDDGYTGAGFYISGEITLTNSTVSDNWGSYGVGIGVIEGGKATIVNSTITGNHSDIGAAGVGNYRGEVTLINSTVSGNVATDPGNFGTKTAGVWVQQGIITITYSTVANNQIFDNNGIASGSGIWSDAGTVILEGSIVADNTPASNCGSVFGGTFTSNGYNLSTDASCNLTATGDITNGVAALGPLADNGGDTLTHALLAGSQALNSIPAGVCTQTHDQRGIPRPQYFMCDMGSYEKGWRLVITAVSPSNAELSWEAPGPSCTYDIFESTTPYFTPAGSPDYTTGSLMQLLTGKLGNTSTNYFYINRATCDALGTTTSNEVGEFDFAIVPGTS
;
A
#
# COMPACT_ATOMS: atom_id res chain seq x y z
N ASN A 1 27.93 7.05 18.73
CA ASN A 1 26.50 6.86 18.40
C ASN A 1 26.18 7.57 17.10
N SER A 2 26.89 7.21 16.03
CA SER A 2 26.78 7.89 14.73
C SER A 2 27.15 6.95 13.60
N THR A 3 26.47 7.11 12.46
CA THR A 3 26.81 6.46 11.20
C THR A 3 27.64 7.39 10.30
N LEU A 4 28.74 6.88 9.75
CA LEU A 4 29.53 7.48 8.68
C LEU A 4 29.63 6.49 7.53
N GLY A 5 28.97 6.76 6.41
CA GLY A 5 29.07 5.86 5.26
C GLY A 5 28.93 6.53 3.92
N GLU A 6 29.27 5.76 2.88
CA GLU A 6 29.26 6.19 1.48
C GLU A 6 30.15 7.41 1.18
N ASN A 7 31.10 7.74 2.06
CA ASN A 7 32.07 8.79 1.79
C ASN A 7 33.16 8.27 0.87
N ARG A 8 33.57 9.11 -0.09
CA ARG A 8 34.56 8.76 -1.09
C ARG A 8 35.65 9.82 -1.18
N VAL A 9 36.90 9.38 -1.06
CA VAL A 9 38.08 10.18 -1.40
C VAL A 9 38.74 9.59 -2.65
N ALA A 10 39.04 10.43 -3.64
CA ALA A 10 39.68 10.00 -4.88
C ALA A 10 40.91 10.87 -5.21
N SER A 11 42.03 10.25 -5.61
CA SER A 11 43.25 10.97 -6.00
C SER A 11 44.12 10.18 -6.99
N ASP A 12 44.78 10.88 -7.92
CA ASP A 12 45.79 10.29 -8.82
C ASP A 12 47.12 9.96 -8.12
N ASN A 13 47.29 10.34 -6.85
CA ASN A 13 48.56 10.16 -6.13
C ASN A 13 48.36 9.51 -4.76
N LEU A 14 47.54 10.10 -3.89
CA LEU A 14 47.35 9.64 -2.52
C LEU A 14 45.89 9.79 -2.07
N ALA A 15 45.21 8.68 -1.79
CA ALA A 15 43.85 8.67 -1.24
C ALA A 15 43.84 7.89 0.07
N ARG A 16 43.30 8.50 1.13
CA ARG A 16 43.33 7.94 2.48
C ARG A 16 42.11 8.34 3.30
N GLY A 17 41.57 7.42 4.10
CA GLY A 17 40.53 7.73 5.08
C GLY A 17 39.23 8.17 4.42
N GLY A 18 38.62 7.29 3.61
CA GLY A 18 37.35 7.57 2.93
C GLY A 18 36.27 8.00 3.92
N GLY A 19 36.17 7.31 5.07
CA GLY A 19 35.31 7.71 6.18
C GLY A 19 35.97 8.72 7.13
N ILE A 20 37.12 8.37 7.70
CA ILE A 20 37.84 9.20 8.68
C ILE A 20 39.32 9.29 8.32
N PHE A 21 39.83 10.52 8.29
CA PHE A 21 41.25 10.81 8.10
C PHE A 21 41.81 11.59 9.30
N ALA A 22 42.81 11.03 9.98
CA ALA A 22 43.44 11.65 11.15
C ALA A 22 44.97 11.58 11.08
N ILE A 23 45.64 12.73 11.21
CA ILE A 23 47.11 12.81 11.30
C ILE A 23 47.51 13.78 12.42
N ASN A 24 48.61 13.49 13.10
CA ASN A 24 49.29 14.48 13.93
C ASN A 24 50.81 14.36 13.81
N GLU A 25 51.52 15.48 13.93
CA GLU A 25 52.98 15.51 14.01
C GLU A 25 53.49 15.31 15.45
N ALA A 26 52.64 15.49 16.46
CA ALA A 26 52.92 15.18 17.86
C ALA A 26 52.23 13.88 18.29
N SER A 27 52.91 13.05 19.10
CA SER A 27 52.35 11.81 19.64
C SER A 27 51.28 12.08 20.71
N GLY A 28 50.30 11.18 20.81
CA GLY A 28 49.28 11.19 21.88
C GLY A 28 47.90 11.73 21.51
N SER A 29 47.63 12.05 20.24
CA SER A 29 46.26 12.34 19.78
C SER A 29 45.43 11.06 19.66
N VAL A 30 44.12 11.17 19.88
CA VAL A 30 43.20 10.03 19.89
C VAL A 30 41.97 10.34 19.05
N VAL A 31 41.56 9.38 18.24
CA VAL A 31 40.21 9.31 17.65
C VAL A 31 39.47 8.20 18.39
N THR A 32 38.32 8.53 18.98
CA THR A 32 37.48 7.57 19.69
C THR A 32 36.16 7.39 18.94
N LEU A 33 35.89 6.15 18.53
CA LEU A 33 34.59 5.72 18.03
C LEU A 33 33.91 4.91 19.13
N THR A 34 32.71 5.32 19.51
CA THR A 34 31.95 4.68 20.58
C THR A 34 30.52 4.56 20.13
N ASN A 35 30.00 3.33 20.05
CA ASN A 35 28.66 3.05 19.52
C ASN A 35 28.51 3.58 18.08
N SER A 36 29.49 3.42 17.20
CA SER A 36 29.49 4.07 15.88
C SER A 36 29.67 3.07 14.74
N THR A 37 29.08 3.38 13.59
CA THR A 37 29.17 2.55 12.37
C THR A 37 29.88 3.33 11.27
N VAL A 38 31.04 2.86 10.84
CA VAL A 38 31.77 3.37 9.67
C VAL A 38 31.63 2.33 8.55
N TYR A 39 30.77 2.56 7.57
CA TYR A 39 30.39 1.53 6.60
C TYR A 39 30.42 2.02 5.14
N ALA A 40 30.84 1.16 4.21
CA ALA A 40 30.80 1.44 2.76
C ALA A 40 31.55 2.72 2.34
N ASN A 41 32.65 3.06 3.03
CA ASN A 41 33.47 4.21 2.67
C ASN A 41 34.61 3.80 1.71
N GLN A 42 35.04 4.71 0.86
CA GLN A 42 35.93 4.39 -0.26
C GLN A 42 37.15 5.33 -0.36
N ALA A 43 38.32 4.72 -0.56
CA ALA A 43 39.55 5.39 -0.96
C ALA A 43 39.99 4.92 -2.36
N ASP A 44 39.82 5.78 -3.36
CA ASP A 44 40.05 5.49 -4.77
C ASP A 44 41.25 6.23 -5.37
N GLY A 45 41.88 5.65 -6.38
CA GLY A 45 42.91 6.33 -7.13
C GLY A 45 43.61 5.47 -8.17
N SER A 46 44.46 6.11 -8.96
CA SER A 46 45.45 5.47 -9.86
C SER A 46 46.87 5.46 -9.27
N GLY A 47 47.01 6.00 -8.04
CA GLY A 47 48.27 6.19 -7.33
C GLY A 47 48.78 4.96 -6.58
N ILE A 48 50.02 5.05 -6.07
CA ILE A 48 50.79 3.92 -5.50
C ILE A 48 50.40 3.63 -4.02
N ILE A 49 49.72 4.56 -3.33
CA ILE A 49 49.40 4.43 -1.90
C ILE A 49 47.94 4.83 -1.65
N LEU A 50 47.09 3.83 -1.55
CA LEU A 50 45.68 3.93 -1.17
C LEU A 50 45.51 3.21 0.16
N GLN A 51 44.97 3.89 1.19
CA GLN A 51 45.02 3.38 2.56
C GLN A 51 43.79 3.72 3.41
N GLY A 52 43.22 2.72 4.07
CA GLY A 52 42.17 2.91 5.07
C GLY A 52 40.90 3.49 4.46
N GLY A 53 40.18 2.69 3.66
CA GLY A 53 38.91 3.07 3.07
C GLY A 53 37.91 3.54 4.13
N GLY A 54 37.88 2.88 5.29
CA GLY A 54 37.12 3.31 6.46
C GLY A 54 37.86 4.38 7.25
N VAL A 55 38.89 3.99 8.01
CA VAL A 55 39.63 4.89 8.92
C VAL A 55 41.13 4.88 8.62
N PHE A 56 41.71 6.06 8.39
CA PHE A 56 43.16 6.23 8.31
C PHE A 56 43.65 7.09 9.48
N ALA A 57 44.61 6.55 10.25
CA ALA A 57 45.23 7.23 11.40
C ALA A 57 46.76 7.19 11.30
N ASP A 58 47.42 8.35 11.36
CA ASP A 58 48.88 8.47 11.24
C ASP A 58 49.48 9.24 12.42
N ASN A 59 50.23 8.54 13.29
CA ASN A 59 50.69 9.04 14.60
C ASN A 59 49.52 9.53 15.49
N VAL A 60 48.40 8.82 15.39
CA VAL A 60 47.17 9.03 16.14
C VAL A 60 46.70 7.67 16.64
N ASN A 61 46.28 7.60 17.90
CA ASN A 61 45.67 6.40 18.46
C ASN A 61 44.21 6.29 18.03
N LEU A 62 43.78 5.07 17.73
CA LEU A 62 42.38 4.76 17.42
C LEU A 62 41.79 3.96 18.58
N THR A 63 40.69 4.42 19.15
CA THR A 63 39.94 3.71 20.18
C THR A 63 38.57 3.35 19.66
N LEU A 64 38.19 2.07 19.77
CA LEU A 64 36.90 1.53 19.33
C LEU A 64 36.17 0.90 20.52
N HIS A 65 34.92 1.29 20.72
CA HIS A 65 34.00 0.69 21.69
C HIS A 65 32.65 0.43 21.02
N ASN A 66 32.14 -0.80 21.07
CA ASN A 66 30.83 -1.14 20.47
C ASN A 66 30.67 -0.58 19.06
N SER A 67 31.70 -0.65 18.22
CA SER A 67 31.73 0.06 16.94
C SER A 67 32.02 -0.87 15.78
N ILE A 68 31.51 -0.52 14.60
CA ILE A 68 31.70 -1.29 13.36
C ILE A 68 32.54 -0.44 12.40
N ILE A 69 33.56 -1.05 11.80
CA ILE A 69 34.24 -0.53 10.60
C ILE A 69 34.22 -1.64 9.56
N ALA A 70 33.44 -1.49 8.50
CA ALA A 70 33.21 -2.56 7.53
C ALA A 70 32.84 -2.01 6.16
N GLY A 71 32.76 -2.90 5.16
CA GLY A 71 32.38 -2.57 3.79
C GLY A 71 33.35 -1.60 3.11
N SER A 72 34.53 -1.37 3.69
CA SER A 72 35.45 -0.34 3.21
C SER A 72 36.10 -0.78 1.90
N LEU A 73 36.08 0.10 0.91
CA LEU A 73 36.63 -0.16 -0.41
C LEU A 73 37.93 0.62 -0.63
N THR A 74 38.92 -0.09 -1.15
CA THR A 74 40.14 0.51 -1.69
C THR A 74 40.33 -0.05 -3.11
N GLU A 75 40.37 0.81 -4.14
CA GLU A 75 40.32 0.39 -5.57
C GLU A 75 39.09 -0.44 -5.95
N GLY A 76 37.96 -0.24 -5.26
CA GLY A 76 36.76 -1.04 -5.47
C GLY A 76 36.89 -2.50 -4.98
N VAL A 77 37.94 -2.81 -4.22
CA VAL A 77 38.11 -4.09 -3.52
C VAL A 77 37.83 -3.88 -2.03
N LEU A 78 37.07 -4.80 -1.43
CA LEU A 78 36.86 -4.84 0.03
C LEU A 78 38.20 -5.10 0.72
N LYS A 79 38.83 -4.04 1.21
CA LYS A 79 40.10 -4.07 1.95
C LYS A 79 40.35 -2.75 2.66
N GLU A 80 41.11 -2.85 3.73
CA GLU A 80 41.55 -1.80 4.63
C GLU A 80 40.39 -1.03 5.26
N ASP A 81 39.62 -1.72 6.10
CA ASP A 81 38.68 -1.09 7.02
C ASP A 81 39.35 0.00 7.83
N CYS A 82 40.57 -0.27 8.30
CA CYS A 82 41.36 0.78 8.86
C CYS A 82 42.88 0.57 8.71
N LYS A 83 43.61 1.69 8.76
CA LYS A 83 45.07 1.73 8.69
C LYS A 83 45.66 2.64 9.75
N ILE A 84 46.55 2.09 10.58
CA ILE A 84 47.35 2.85 11.55
C ILE A 84 48.81 2.92 11.10
N LYS A 85 49.41 4.12 11.20
CA LYS A 85 50.81 4.38 10.83
C LYS A 85 51.60 5.06 11.95
N ARG A 86 52.93 4.97 11.81
CA ARG A 86 53.93 5.47 12.78
C ARG A 86 53.63 4.93 14.18
N ASP A 87 53.58 5.78 15.19
CA ASP A 87 53.45 5.40 16.60
C ASP A 87 51.98 5.33 17.06
N GLY A 88 51.02 5.32 16.13
CA GLY A 88 49.61 5.14 16.47
C GLY A 88 49.34 3.72 16.98
N VAL A 89 48.41 3.60 17.93
CA VAL A 89 47.99 2.33 18.53
C VAL A 89 46.48 2.17 18.43
N LEU A 90 46.02 0.95 18.13
CA LEU A 90 44.62 0.57 18.25
C LEU A 90 44.32 0.08 19.67
N THR A 91 43.19 0.51 20.22
CA THR A 91 42.54 -0.12 21.37
C THR A 91 41.09 -0.38 21.02
N ALA A 92 40.69 -1.64 20.92
CA ALA A 92 39.34 -2.03 20.53
C ALA A 92 38.72 -2.93 21.59
N ASN A 93 37.46 -2.67 21.93
CA ASN A 93 36.63 -3.53 22.77
C ASN A 93 35.26 -3.69 22.11
N ASN A 94 34.78 -4.93 22.05
CA ASN A 94 33.47 -5.27 21.49
C ASN A 94 33.20 -4.55 20.16
N SER A 95 34.16 -4.56 19.24
CA SER A 95 34.06 -3.87 17.96
C SER A 95 34.29 -4.82 16.79
N LEU A 96 33.63 -4.57 15.66
CA LEU A 96 33.76 -5.37 14.45
C LEU A 96 34.60 -4.66 13.40
N LEU A 97 35.57 -5.39 12.83
CA LEU A 97 36.28 -5.04 11.60
C LEU A 97 36.09 -6.16 10.57
N GLN A 98 35.57 -5.88 9.39
CA GLN A 98 35.26 -6.90 8.38
C GLN A 98 36.51 -7.44 7.68
N ASP A 99 37.58 -6.67 7.58
CA ASP A 99 38.79 -7.10 6.89
C ASP A 99 39.46 -8.27 7.62
N THR A 100 39.80 -9.30 6.83
CA THR A 100 40.46 -10.52 7.32
C THR A 100 41.98 -10.37 7.42
N ASP A 101 42.58 -9.40 6.71
CA ASP A 101 44.00 -9.11 6.82
C ASP A 101 44.27 -8.24 8.04
N ALA A 102 45.17 -8.68 8.93
CA ALA A 102 45.60 -7.88 10.07
C ALA A 102 46.12 -6.50 9.65
N SER A 103 46.70 -6.37 8.45
CA SER A 103 47.15 -5.06 7.95
C SER A 103 46.01 -4.11 7.56
N GLY A 104 44.82 -4.65 7.28
CA GLY A 104 43.59 -3.93 6.96
C GLY A 104 42.59 -3.86 8.13
N ALA A 105 42.78 -4.66 9.17
CA ALA A 105 42.07 -4.60 10.45
C ALA A 105 42.88 -3.89 11.57
N CYS A 106 43.72 -2.91 11.20
CA CYS A 106 44.55 -2.13 12.14
C CYS A 106 45.42 -2.95 13.11
N GLY A 107 45.85 -4.14 12.71
CA GLY A 107 46.69 -5.02 13.51
C GLY A 107 45.92 -6.00 14.40
N LEU A 108 44.59 -6.01 14.37
CA LEU A 108 43.81 -7.11 14.98
C LEU A 108 43.94 -8.38 14.14
N THR A 109 43.85 -9.53 14.80
CA THR A 109 43.92 -10.85 14.15
C THR A 109 42.60 -11.60 14.39
N ALA A 110 42.26 -12.51 13.47
CA ALA A 110 40.94 -13.18 13.35
C ALA A 110 40.57 -14.20 14.46
N ALA A 111 40.94 -13.94 15.72
CA ALA A 111 40.32 -14.67 16.82
C ALA A 111 38.91 -14.10 17.03
N ASN A 112 37.87 -14.83 16.63
CA ASN A 112 36.48 -14.33 16.63
C ASN A 112 35.58 -15.06 17.64
N PRO A 113 35.02 -14.34 18.64
CA PRO A 113 35.48 -13.06 19.15
C PRO A 113 36.84 -13.17 19.87
N ASP A 114 37.60 -12.08 19.93
CA ASP A 114 38.88 -12.04 20.65
C ASP A 114 38.64 -11.91 22.18
N ALA A 115 39.72 -11.85 22.97
CA ALA A 115 39.62 -11.74 24.43
C ALA A 115 38.93 -10.45 24.92
N ASN A 116 38.84 -9.41 24.07
CA ASN A 116 38.17 -8.15 24.34
C ASN A 116 36.79 -8.08 23.64
N GLY A 117 36.30 -9.19 23.11
CA GLY A 117 35.01 -9.28 22.43
C GLY A 117 35.00 -8.73 21.00
N ASN A 118 36.15 -8.42 20.40
CA ASN A 118 36.19 -7.90 19.02
C ASN A 118 35.96 -9.01 17.99
N ILE A 119 35.35 -8.66 16.86
CA ILE A 119 35.09 -9.56 15.74
C ILE A 119 35.89 -9.06 14.53
N VAL A 120 36.67 -9.93 13.89
CA VAL A 120 37.59 -9.58 12.81
C VAL A 120 37.44 -10.55 11.63
N GLY A 121 37.10 -10.06 10.45
CA GLY A 121 36.98 -10.91 9.26
C GLY A 121 35.57 -11.48 9.01
N GLU A 122 34.58 -11.10 9.82
CA GLU A 122 33.17 -11.46 9.60
C GLU A 122 32.43 -10.32 8.92
N ASP A 123 31.50 -10.67 8.02
CA ASP A 123 30.59 -9.69 7.44
C ASP A 123 29.52 -9.29 8.49
N PRO A 124 29.39 -8.01 8.85
CA PRO A 124 28.32 -7.55 9.75
C PRO A 124 26.91 -7.67 9.15
N GLN A 125 26.76 -8.08 7.88
CA GLN A 125 25.47 -8.24 7.22
C GLN A 125 24.65 -6.94 7.23
N MET A 126 25.33 -5.82 7.03
CA MET A 126 24.67 -4.52 6.93
C MET A 126 23.82 -4.46 5.65
N LEU A 127 22.68 -3.81 5.77
CA LEU A 127 21.72 -3.59 4.69
C LEU A 127 21.92 -2.20 4.10
N GLY A 128 21.08 -1.79 3.15
CA GLY A 128 21.16 -0.47 2.54
C GLY A 128 20.92 0.67 3.53
N LEU A 129 21.52 1.84 3.27
CA LEU A 129 21.30 3.04 4.07
C LEU A 129 19.82 3.40 4.07
N THR A 130 19.25 3.62 5.26
CA THR A 130 17.83 3.98 5.43
C THR A 130 17.67 5.06 6.50
N GLY A 131 16.49 5.67 6.61
CA GLY A 131 16.21 6.74 7.55
C GLY A 131 15.00 6.42 8.43
N MET A 132 15.12 6.72 9.73
CA MET A 132 14.00 6.83 10.66
C MET A 132 14.30 7.97 11.64
N GLY A 133 13.39 8.94 11.75
CA GLY A 133 13.61 10.11 12.61
C GLY A 133 14.57 11.11 11.96
N SER A 134 15.47 11.71 12.75
CA SER A 134 16.31 12.82 12.30
C SER A 134 17.60 12.41 11.57
N THR A 135 17.93 11.13 11.45
CA THR A 135 19.21 10.66 10.89
C THR A 135 19.07 9.41 10.03
N PHE A 136 19.96 9.25 9.05
CA PHE A 136 20.15 8.00 8.30
C PHE A 136 21.07 7.02 9.04
N PHE A 137 20.85 5.73 8.85
CA PHE A 137 21.61 4.64 9.46
C PHE A 137 21.65 3.41 8.55
N TYR A 138 22.57 2.49 8.85
CA TYR A 138 22.61 1.16 8.22
C TYR A 138 21.98 0.14 9.17
N PRO A 139 20.84 -0.49 8.81
CA PRO A 139 20.35 -1.66 9.51
C PRO A 139 21.26 -2.87 9.25
N PHE A 140 21.14 -3.91 10.05
CA PHE A 140 21.79 -5.20 9.81
C PHE A 140 20.78 -6.33 9.93
N ALA A 141 21.03 -7.42 9.21
CA ALA A 141 20.10 -8.54 9.12
C ALA A 141 19.91 -9.28 10.46
N PHE A 142 18.76 -9.93 10.63
CA PHE A 142 18.50 -10.84 11.74
C PHE A 142 19.57 -11.95 11.82
N GLY A 143 20.17 -12.14 12.99
CA GLY A 143 21.24 -13.12 13.17
C GLY A 143 22.61 -12.63 12.71
N SER A 144 22.75 -11.32 12.45
CA SER A 144 24.04 -10.68 12.22
C SER A 144 25.01 -10.94 13.38
N PRO A 145 26.32 -11.08 13.11
CA PRO A 145 27.32 -11.26 14.16
C PRO A 145 27.46 -10.04 15.10
N VAL A 146 26.92 -8.87 14.74
CA VAL A 146 26.96 -7.68 15.61
C VAL A 146 25.80 -7.61 16.61
N GLN A 147 24.81 -8.49 16.45
CA GLN A 147 23.64 -8.57 17.31
C GLN A 147 24.00 -9.15 18.68
N ASP A 148 23.59 -8.49 19.76
CA ASP A 148 23.85 -8.76 21.17
C ASP A 148 25.36 -8.98 21.48
N ALA A 149 26.26 -8.41 20.67
CA ALA A 149 27.70 -8.68 20.72
C ALA A 149 28.52 -7.56 21.39
N GLY A 150 27.87 -6.43 21.70
CA GLY A 150 28.47 -5.28 22.38
C GLY A 150 28.60 -5.45 23.90
N ALA A 151 29.17 -4.44 24.55
CA ALA A 151 29.28 -4.36 26.00
C ALA A 151 28.47 -3.18 26.56
N ASP A 152 27.46 -3.45 27.37
CA ASP A 152 26.56 -2.45 27.97
C ASP A 152 27.31 -1.35 28.73
N SER A 153 28.38 -1.71 29.42
CA SER A 153 29.21 -0.76 30.17
C SER A 153 29.91 0.29 29.29
N LEU A 154 30.01 0.04 27.99
CA LEU A 154 30.59 0.93 26.98
C LEU A 154 29.51 1.62 26.11
N ALA A 155 28.23 1.37 26.37
CA ALA A 155 27.09 2.04 25.73
C ALA A 155 26.91 3.48 26.26
N VAL A 156 27.91 4.34 26.06
CA VAL A 156 27.97 5.70 26.62
C VAL A 156 28.13 6.79 25.55
N ASP A 157 27.81 8.03 25.94
CA ASP A 157 28.09 9.25 25.17
C ASP A 157 29.56 9.69 25.28
N GLY A 158 29.93 10.79 24.59
CA GLY A 158 31.30 11.33 24.63
C GLY A 158 31.74 11.88 26.00
N ASN A 159 30.83 12.04 26.95
CA ASN A 159 31.09 12.43 28.33
C ASN A 159 31.01 11.23 29.30
N ASN A 160 30.94 10.01 28.76
CA ASN A 160 30.85 8.75 29.50
C ASN A 160 29.54 8.57 30.30
N ASN A 161 28.45 9.25 29.91
CA ASN A 161 27.12 9.00 30.43
C ASN A 161 26.45 7.85 29.66
N PRO A 162 25.71 6.93 30.31
CA PRO A 162 24.96 5.89 29.61
C PRO A 162 23.98 6.48 28.58
N LEU A 163 23.96 5.88 27.39
CA LEU A 163 22.99 6.19 26.36
C LEU A 163 21.66 5.49 26.67
N THR A 164 20.57 6.24 26.62
CA THR A 164 19.22 5.66 26.79
C THR A 164 18.62 5.19 25.46
N THR A 165 19.08 5.75 24.34
CA THR A 165 18.60 5.45 23.00
C THR A 165 19.75 5.29 22.02
N ASP A 166 19.56 4.48 20.98
CA ASP A 166 20.50 4.42 19.86
C ASP A 166 20.39 5.67 18.96
N GLN A 167 21.09 5.71 17.82
CA GLN A 167 21.12 6.92 16.99
C GLN A 167 19.76 7.33 16.40
N ARG A 168 18.79 6.41 16.32
CA ARG A 168 17.43 6.69 15.82
C ARG A 168 16.64 7.55 16.81
N GLY A 169 17.05 7.56 18.08
CA GLY A 169 16.52 8.45 19.11
C GLY A 169 15.33 7.86 19.88
N ALA A 170 14.41 8.72 20.31
CA ALA A 170 13.31 8.33 21.18
C ALA A 170 12.48 7.18 20.59
N GLY A 171 12.22 6.15 21.40
CA GLY A 171 11.54 4.93 20.97
C GLY A 171 12.47 3.76 20.61
N PHE A 172 13.77 4.01 20.42
CA PHE A 172 14.77 2.98 20.11
C PHE A 172 15.79 2.90 21.24
N GLN A 173 15.62 1.95 22.16
CA GLN A 173 16.48 1.83 23.33
C GLN A 173 17.94 1.56 22.91
N ARG A 174 18.94 2.01 23.68
CA ARG A 174 20.33 1.66 23.31
C ARG A 174 20.69 0.23 23.70
N ILE A 175 20.02 -0.32 24.69
CA ILE A 175 20.22 -1.68 25.17
C ILE A 175 18.85 -2.33 25.12
N PHE A 176 18.70 -3.34 24.26
CA PHE A 176 17.47 -4.11 24.10
C PHE A 176 17.81 -5.60 24.19
N ASP A 177 16.83 -6.41 24.58
CA ASP A 177 17.02 -7.85 24.84
C ASP A 177 18.17 -8.18 25.81
N THR A 178 19.30 -8.72 25.33
CA THR A 178 20.33 -9.32 26.20
C THR A 178 21.58 -8.48 26.37
N ALA A 179 22.03 -7.79 25.33
CA ALA A 179 23.18 -6.90 25.37
C ALA A 179 23.09 -5.87 24.23
N VAL A 180 23.75 -4.72 24.41
CA VAL A 180 23.89 -3.73 23.35
C VAL A 180 24.53 -4.33 22.08
N ASP A 181 24.09 -3.90 20.92
CA ASP A 181 24.69 -4.26 19.64
C ASP A 181 25.95 -3.45 19.35
N MET A 182 26.83 -4.01 18.53
CA MET A 182 27.93 -3.22 17.97
C MET A 182 27.38 -2.25 16.91
N GLY A 183 27.92 -1.03 16.88
CA GLY A 183 27.56 0.00 15.90
C GLY A 183 26.61 1.05 16.47
N ALA A 184 26.02 1.82 15.57
CA ALA A 184 25.22 3.00 15.91
C ALA A 184 23.72 2.72 16.14
N ILE A 185 23.24 1.52 15.82
CA ILE A 185 21.86 1.09 16.08
C ILE A 185 21.82 -0.14 16.96
N GLU A 186 20.64 -0.39 17.50
CA GLU A 186 20.22 -1.63 18.14
C GLU A 186 19.17 -2.37 17.27
N TYR A 187 19.19 -3.68 17.21
CA TYR A 187 18.23 -4.53 16.53
C TYR A 187 17.00 -4.68 17.42
N GLN A 188 15.87 -4.14 16.96
CA GLN A 188 14.63 -4.08 17.76
C GLN A 188 13.42 -4.50 16.96
N CYS A 189 13.59 -5.48 16.07
CA CYS A 189 12.49 -5.88 15.22
C CYS A 189 11.37 -6.56 16.01
N PRO A 190 10.12 -6.13 15.82
CA PRO A 190 8.98 -6.73 16.50
C PRO A 190 8.77 -8.17 15.98
N THR A 191 8.17 -9.00 16.84
CA THR A 191 7.61 -10.27 16.39
C THR A 191 6.34 -10.01 15.60
N PHE A 192 6.20 -10.65 14.44
CA PHE A 192 4.95 -10.61 13.66
C PHE A 192 3.94 -11.65 14.18
N PRO A 193 2.63 -11.37 14.21
CA PRO A 193 1.97 -10.13 13.78
C PRO A 193 2.29 -8.94 14.70
N VAL A 194 2.34 -7.73 14.12
CA VAL A 194 2.63 -6.49 14.87
C VAL A 194 1.51 -5.47 14.69
N ASP A 195 1.10 -4.87 15.80
CA ASP A 195 0.13 -3.78 15.83
C ASP A 195 0.86 -2.42 15.79
N VAL A 196 0.43 -1.53 14.89
CA VAL A 196 1.03 -0.20 14.72
C VAL A 196 -0.03 0.90 14.83
N ALA A 197 0.35 2.01 15.46
CA ALA A 197 -0.52 3.17 15.71
C ALA A 197 0.13 4.51 15.30
N THR A 198 1.38 4.49 14.81
CA THR A 198 2.12 5.70 14.42
C THR A 198 2.91 5.46 13.15
N ASP A 199 3.31 6.54 12.47
CA ASP A 199 4.12 6.50 11.27
C ASP A 199 5.52 5.93 11.53
N GLN A 200 6.13 6.21 12.69
CA GLN A 200 7.41 5.58 13.06
C GLN A 200 7.26 4.08 13.32
N ALA A 201 6.17 3.64 13.94
CA ALA A 201 5.91 2.22 14.19
C ALA A 201 5.69 1.45 12.89
N LEU A 202 4.90 2.02 11.96
CA LEU A 202 4.70 1.43 10.62
C LEU A 202 6.02 1.38 9.83
N ALA A 203 6.78 2.48 9.82
CA ALA A 203 8.10 2.51 9.18
C ALA A 203 9.05 1.45 9.75
N HIS A 204 9.08 1.29 11.08
CA HIS A 204 9.88 0.26 11.74
C HIS A 204 9.45 -1.14 11.33
N ALA A 205 8.14 -1.41 11.34
CA ALA A 205 7.60 -2.72 10.98
C ALA A 205 7.92 -3.08 9.52
N ILE A 206 7.86 -2.12 8.58
CA ILE A 206 8.27 -2.32 7.18
C ILE A 206 9.77 -2.63 7.09
N LEU A 207 10.62 -1.89 7.81
CA LEU A 207 12.07 -2.17 7.82
C LEU A 207 12.37 -3.56 8.37
N CYS A 208 11.61 -4.02 9.36
CA CYS A 208 11.76 -5.36 9.89
C CYS A 208 11.21 -6.42 8.94
N PHE A 209 10.10 -6.15 8.25
CA PHE A 209 9.60 -7.01 7.18
C PHE A 209 10.64 -7.19 6.06
N ASN A 210 11.31 -6.13 5.65
CA ASN A 210 12.34 -6.16 4.60
C ASN A 210 13.53 -7.07 4.93
N GLN A 211 13.70 -7.45 6.20
CA GLN A 211 14.80 -8.28 6.68
C GLN A 211 14.44 -9.76 6.81
N GLN A 212 13.18 -10.11 6.57
CA GLN A 212 12.70 -11.48 6.78
C GLN A 212 13.25 -12.43 5.72
N LEU A 213 13.81 -13.55 6.17
CA LEU A 213 14.42 -14.58 5.31
C LEU A 213 13.63 -15.90 5.30
N ILE A 214 12.65 -16.04 6.20
CA ILE A 214 11.88 -17.27 6.36
C ILE A 214 10.58 -17.15 5.55
N PRO A 215 10.31 -18.04 4.56
CA PRO A 215 9.07 -18.02 3.79
C PRO A 215 7.84 -18.09 4.69
N ALA A 216 7.10 -16.98 4.77
CA ALA A 216 5.90 -16.82 5.57
C ALA A 216 5.16 -15.54 5.14
N THR A 217 3.93 -15.39 5.63
CA THR A 217 3.21 -14.12 5.59
C THR A 217 3.44 -13.39 6.91
N TYR A 218 3.97 -12.18 6.84
CA TYR A 218 4.26 -11.31 7.98
C TYR A 218 3.20 -10.23 8.05
N GLN A 219 2.48 -10.17 9.17
CA GLN A 219 1.29 -9.34 9.27
C GLN A 219 1.53 -8.06 10.08
N ILE A 220 1.17 -6.91 9.51
CA ILE A 220 1.09 -5.60 10.18
C ILE A 220 -0.39 -5.23 10.31
N ASN A 221 -0.84 -4.94 11.52
CA ASN A 221 -2.20 -4.44 11.78
C ASN A 221 -2.16 -2.96 12.11
N LEU A 222 -2.95 -2.16 11.40
CA LEU A 222 -3.23 -0.79 11.84
C LEU A 222 -4.22 -0.83 13.01
N THR A 223 -3.96 -0.01 14.03
CA THR A 223 -4.81 0.13 15.22
C THR A 223 -5.32 1.55 15.44
N SER A 224 -4.87 2.49 14.62
CA SER A 224 -5.34 3.86 14.52
C SER A 224 -5.00 4.43 13.15
N ASP A 225 -5.61 5.56 12.81
CA ASP A 225 -5.15 6.35 11.66
C ASP A 225 -3.69 6.77 11.85
N ILE A 226 -2.93 6.71 10.77
CA ILE A 226 -1.52 7.07 10.70
C ILE A 226 -1.37 8.32 9.84
N PHE A 227 -0.82 9.38 10.44
CA PHE A 227 -0.46 10.61 9.74
C PHE A 227 1.05 10.63 9.57
N LEU A 228 1.51 10.56 8.32
CA LEU A 228 2.93 10.51 8.01
C LEU A 228 3.57 11.88 8.24
N THR A 229 4.61 11.91 9.06
CA THR A 229 5.49 13.08 9.25
C THR A 229 6.80 12.98 8.46
N GLN A 230 7.07 11.78 7.94
CA GLN A 230 8.21 11.42 7.11
C GLN A 230 7.78 10.32 6.14
N ALA A 231 8.53 10.14 5.05
CA ALA A 231 8.27 9.07 4.11
C ALA A 231 8.43 7.68 4.74
N LEU A 232 7.60 6.74 4.31
CA LEU A 232 7.76 5.34 4.67
C LEU A 232 8.94 4.73 3.91
N PRO A 233 9.70 3.83 4.54
CA PRO A 233 10.65 2.97 3.83
C PRO A 233 9.94 2.18 2.73
N ALA A 234 10.61 1.99 1.59
CA ALA A 234 10.08 1.14 0.54
C ALA A 234 9.89 -0.30 1.05
N ILE A 235 8.81 -0.96 0.64
CA ILE A 235 8.59 -2.38 0.88
C ILE A 235 9.45 -3.13 -0.13
N ASN A 236 10.50 -3.76 0.37
CA ASN A 236 11.58 -4.33 -0.42
C ASN A 236 12.07 -5.64 0.21
N ASN A 237 11.41 -6.75 -0.13
CA ASN A 237 11.84 -8.08 0.26
C ASN A 237 11.72 -9.02 -0.95
N SER A 238 12.86 -9.40 -1.52
CA SER A 238 12.95 -10.33 -2.66
C SER A 238 13.10 -11.79 -2.25
N THR A 239 12.98 -12.10 -0.95
CA THR A 239 13.09 -13.48 -0.45
C THR A 239 11.90 -14.30 -0.92
N ALA A 240 12.17 -15.38 -1.67
CA ALA A 240 11.14 -16.24 -2.22
C ALA A 240 10.18 -16.78 -1.12
N GLY A 241 8.88 -16.51 -1.29
CA GLY A 241 7.84 -16.99 -0.37
C GLY A 241 7.63 -16.12 0.88
N VAL A 242 8.38 -15.02 1.03
CA VAL A 242 8.09 -13.99 2.02
C VAL A 242 7.04 -13.03 1.46
N LYS A 243 6.02 -12.72 2.26
CA LYS A 243 4.93 -11.81 1.89
C LYS A 243 4.60 -10.87 3.03
N LEU A 244 4.26 -9.63 2.71
CA LEU A 244 3.70 -8.68 3.67
C LEU A 244 2.18 -8.74 3.57
N ASP A 245 1.51 -8.86 4.72
CA ASP A 245 0.06 -8.63 4.84
C ASP A 245 -0.20 -7.42 5.74
N LEU A 246 -0.71 -6.34 5.16
CA LEU A 246 -1.05 -5.13 5.88
C LEU A 246 -2.57 -5.07 6.07
N ALA A 247 -3.03 -5.42 7.27
CA ALA A 247 -4.41 -5.31 7.68
C ALA A 247 -4.69 -3.86 8.11
N GLY A 248 -5.41 -3.13 7.26
CA GLY A 248 -5.80 -1.75 7.49
C GLY A 248 -6.86 -1.58 8.57
N ASN A 249 -7.72 -2.58 8.81
CA ASN A 249 -8.79 -2.55 9.83
C ASN A 249 -9.64 -1.26 9.77
N HIS A 250 -9.91 -0.79 8.55
CA HIS A 250 -10.60 0.46 8.21
C HIS A 250 -9.90 1.75 8.64
N PHE A 251 -8.63 1.68 9.04
CA PHE A 251 -7.81 2.84 9.33
C PHE A 251 -7.16 3.43 8.07
N MET A 252 -6.78 4.70 8.21
CA MET A 252 -6.16 5.50 7.17
C MET A 252 -4.63 5.58 7.33
N VAL A 253 -3.91 5.64 6.22
CA VAL A 253 -2.54 6.15 6.13
C VAL A 253 -2.57 7.43 5.29
N ASN A 254 -2.24 8.56 5.91
CA ASN A 254 -2.34 9.89 5.32
C ASN A 254 -0.94 10.49 5.06
N GLY A 255 -0.66 10.82 3.80
CA GLY A 255 0.62 11.38 3.33
C GLY A 255 0.77 12.91 3.45
N ALA A 256 -0.26 13.66 3.85
CA ALA A 256 -0.27 15.13 3.79
C ALA A 256 0.80 15.83 4.64
N GLY A 257 1.37 15.14 5.64
CA GLY A 257 2.41 15.68 6.50
C GLY A 257 3.83 15.49 5.98
N VAL A 258 4.02 14.85 4.82
CA VAL A 258 5.32 14.54 4.24
C VAL A 258 5.84 15.74 3.44
N ALA A 259 7.12 16.10 3.62
CA ALA A 259 7.72 17.25 2.94
C ALA A 259 7.78 17.08 1.40
N ALA A 260 7.83 18.19 0.66
CA ALA A 260 7.95 18.18 -0.80
C ALA A 260 9.20 17.40 -1.27
N GLY A 261 9.04 16.53 -2.28
CA GLY A 261 10.14 15.75 -2.89
C GLY A 261 10.08 14.24 -2.65
N PHE A 262 9.14 13.75 -1.83
CA PHE A 262 8.83 12.32 -1.71
C PHE A 262 7.70 11.95 -2.64
N THR A 263 7.82 10.85 -3.39
CA THR A 263 6.97 10.58 -4.56
C THR A 263 5.71 9.73 -4.30
N HIS A 264 5.58 9.10 -3.12
CA HIS A 264 4.52 8.11 -2.83
C HIS A 264 4.36 7.84 -1.33
N ILE A 265 3.16 7.42 -0.89
CA ILE A 265 2.93 6.85 0.45
C ILE A 265 3.54 5.45 0.52
N PHE A 266 3.20 4.58 -0.43
CA PHE A 266 3.70 3.20 -0.47
C PHE A 266 4.50 2.92 -1.75
N HIS A 267 5.74 2.47 -1.57
CA HIS A 267 6.59 1.92 -2.64
C HIS A 267 6.68 0.42 -2.50
N ILE A 268 6.25 -0.31 -3.52
CA ILE A 268 6.39 -1.77 -3.59
C ILE A 268 7.48 -2.05 -4.62
N MET A 269 8.65 -2.46 -4.14
CA MET A 269 9.81 -2.75 -4.98
C MET A 269 9.65 -4.08 -5.72
N THR A 270 10.40 -4.25 -6.82
CA THR A 270 10.48 -5.50 -7.57
C THR A 270 10.70 -6.71 -6.67
N ASP A 271 10.10 -7.84 -7.03
CA ASP A 271 10.11 -9.13 -6.30
C ASP A 271 9.43 -9.11 -4.91
N SER A 272 8.97 -7.96 -4.43
CA SER A 272 8.16 -7.88 -3.20
C SER A 272 6.71 -8.25 -3.47
N VAL A 273 6.12 -9.04 -2.58
CA VAL A 273 4.71 -9.47 -2.66
C VAL A 273 3.95 -8.97 -1.44
N VAL A 274 2.91 -8.18 -1.69
CA VAL A 274 2.15 -7.47 -0.65
C VAL A 274 0.64 -7.72 -0.80
N SER A 275 -0.05 -8.00 0.30
CA SER A 275 -1.50 -7.83 0.42
C SER A 275 -1.81 -6.65 1.34
N MET A 276 -2.82 -5.86 0.95
CA MET A 276 -3.39 -4.82 1.80
C MET A 276 -4.90 -4.93 1.79
N ASN A 277 -5.52 -4.91 2.97
CA ASN A 277 -6.96 -5.09 3.12
C ASN A 277 -7.56 -4.02 4.04
N GLN A 278 -8.73 -3.46 3.68
CA GLN A 278 -9.47 -2.51 4.52
C GLN A 278 -8.61 -1.31 4.94
N ILE A 279 -7.82 -0.75 4.03
CA ILE A 279 -7.01 0.44 4.28
C ILE A 279 -7.53 1.63 3.48
N THR A 280 -7.44 2.83 4.04
CA THR A 280 -7.57 4.08 3.27
C THR A 280 -6.19 4.71 3.05
N VAL A 281 -5.80 4.97 1.81
CA VAL A 281 -4.53 5.63 1.45
C VAL A 281 -4.81 6.98 0.82
N THR A 282 -4.37 8.07 1.47
CA THR A 282 -4.85 9.41 1.12
C THR A 282 -3.90 10.57 1.41
N GLY A 283 -4.20 11.73 0.81
CA GLY A 283 -3.72 13.03 1.25
C GLY A 283 -2.31 13.38 0.86
N HIS A 284 -1.61 12.51 0.12
CA HIS A 284 -0.28 12.84 -0.39
C HIS A 284 -0.37 13.93 -1.47
N ASP A 285 0.41 15.00 -1.35
CA ASP A 285 0.45 16.12 -2.30
C ASP A 285 1.91 16.57 -2.47
N ASP A 286 2.59 16.04 -3.49
CA ASP A 286 4.02 16.23 -3.70
C ASP A 286 4.39 16.80 -5.07
N GLY A 287 3.44 16.89 -6.00
CA GLY A 287 3.67 17.26 -7.39
C GLY A 287 4.44 16.23 -8.24
N TYR A 288 4.58 14.96 -7.83
CA TYR A 288 5.34 13.91 -8.54
C TYR A 288 4.51 12.61 -8.76
N THR A 289 5.12 11.54 -9.28
CA THR A 289 4.43 10.33 -9.77
C THR A 289 4.14 9.30 -8.68
N GLY A 290 2.93 8.72 -8.62
CA GLY A 290 2.61 7.59 -7.73
C GLY A 290 2.19 7.97 -6.31
N ALA A 291 1.66 9.18 -6.10
CA ALA A 291 1.38 9.78 -4.79
C ALA A 291 0.78 8.83 -3.73
N GLY A 292 -0.20 8.00 -4.08
CA GLY A 292 -0.68 6.93 -3.23
C GLY A 292 0.25 5.72 -3.27
N PHE A 293 0.23 5.01 -4.40
CA PHE A 293 1.02 3.80 -4.62
C PHE A 293 1.97 3.91 -5.82
N TYR A 294 3.21 3.47 -5.62
CA TYR A 294 4.19 3.25 -6.67
C TYR A 294 4.67 1.80 -6.67
N ILE A 295 4.33 1.05 -7.72
CA ILE A 295 4.38 -0.42 -7.74
C ILE A 295 5.29 -0.93 -8.86
N SER A 296 6.40 -1.56 -8.48
CA SER A 296 7.28 -2.36 -9.35
C SER A 296 7.34 -3.84 -8.97
N GLY A 297 6.79 -4.21 -7.80
CA GLY A 297 6.53 -5.59 -7.36
C GLY A 297 5.08 -6.01 -7.56
N GLU A 298 4.58 -6.90 -6.70
CA GLU A 298 3.21 -7.42 -6.73
C GLU A 298 2.40 -6.91 -5.52
N ILE A 299 1.22 -6.36 -5.79
CA ILE A 299 0.25 -5.99 -4.75
C ILE A 299 -1.13 -6.56 -5.02
N THR A 300 -1.78 -7.07 -3.98
CA THR A 300 -3.22 -7.31 -3.92
C THR A 300 -3.85 -6.31 -2.95
N LEU A 301 -4.75 -5.47 -3.44
CA LEU A 301 -5.50 -4.48 -2.67
C LEU A 301 -6.97 -4.91 -2.60
N THR A 302 -7.47 -5.18 -1.40
CA THR A 302 -8.85 -5.65 -1.19
C THR A 302 -9.63 -4.72 -0.27
N ASN A 303 -10.91 -4.48 -0.56
CA ASN A 303 -11.82 -3.75 0.33
C ASN A 303 -11.26 -2.39 0.79
N SER A 304 -10.51 -1.71 -0.07
CA SER A 304 -9.69 -0.55 0.32
C SER A 304 -10.05 0.69 -0.47
N THR A 305 -9.72 1.85 0.09
CA THR A 305 -9.94 3.15 -0.55
C THR A 305 -8.62 3.83 -0.85
N VAL A 306 -8.44 4.31 -2.09
CA VAL A 306 -7.33 5.18 -2.48
C VAL A 306 -7.92 6.52 -2.88
N SER A 307 -7.76 7.54 -2.04
CA SER A 307 -8.46 8.81 -2.25
C SER A 307 -7.65 10.06 -2.01
N ASP A 308 -8.03 11.14 -2.67
CA ASP A 308 -7.51 12.50 -2.40
C ASP A 308 -5.97 12.56 -2.40
N ASN A 309 -5.33 11.73 -3.24
CA ASN A 309 -3.90 11.83 -3.52
C ASN A 309 -3.72 12.78 -4.70
N TRP A 310 -2.69 13.61 -4.65
CA TRP A 310 -2.34 14.62 -5.64
C TRP A 310 -0.91 14.42 -6.14
N GLY A 311 -0.71 14.52 -7.45
CA GLY A 311 0.62 14.36 -8.05
C GLY A 311 0.66 14.65 -9.54
N SER A 312 1.79 14.34 -10.17
CA SER A 312 2.01 14.57 -11.60
C SER A 312 1.68 13.38 -12.49
N TYR A 313 1.80 12.12 -12.07
CA TYR A 313 1.46 10.97 -12.92
C TYR A 313 1.06 9.73 -12.12
N GLY A 314 -0.01 9.03 -12.52
CA GLY A 314 -0.40 7.74 -11.90
C GLY A 314 -0.67 7.88 -10.42
N VAL A 315 -1.46 8.89 -10.04
CA VAL A 315 -1.44 9.51 -8.72
C VAL A 315 -2.04 8.61 -7.64
N GLY A 316 -3.24 8.08 -7.85
CA GLY A 316 -3.82 7.10 -6.92
C GLY A 316 -2.97 5.84 -6.89
N ILE A 317 -2.92 5.14 -8.02
CA ILE A 317 -2.15 3.90 -8.18
C ILE A 317 -1.30 3.96 -9.46
N GLY A 318 0.01 3.97 -9.31
CA GLY A 318 0.99 3.90 -10.39
C GLY A 318 1.68 2.53 -10.44
N VAL A 319 1.41 1.75 -11.47
CA VAL A 319 2.09 0.48 -11.76
C VAL A 319 3.12 0.70 -12.86
N ILE A 320 4.36 0.31 -12.62
CA ILE A 320 5.47 0.50 -13.55
C ILE A 320 6.01 -0.84 -14.09
N GLU A 321 7.09 -0.78 -14.88
CA GLU A 321 7.66 -1.93 -15.57
C GLU A 321 7.94 -3.11 -14.62
N GLY A 322 7.34 -4.27 -14.91
CA GLY A 322 7.41 -5.48 -14.08
C GLY A 322 6.41 -5.55 -12.92
N GLY A 323 5.75 -4.43 -12.60
CA GLY A 323 4.77 -4.33 -11.52
C GLY A 323 3.44 -5.01 -11.85
N LYS A 324 2.78 -5.54 -10.81
CA LYS A 324 1.47 -6.19 -10.88
C LYS A 324 0.55 -5.70 -9.77
N ALA A 325 -0.64 -5.22 -10.13
CA ALA A 325 -1.66 -4.82 -9.16
C ALA A 325 -2.95 -5.58 -9.40
N THR A 326 -3.44 -6.28 -8.37
CA THR A 326 -4.79 -6.85 -8.34
C THR A 326 -5.62 -6.07 -7.33
N ILE A 327 -6.67 -5.41 -7.81
CA ILE A 327 -7.51 -4.49 -7.04
C ILE A 327 -8.92 -5.08 -7.01
N VAL A 328 -9.40 -5.41 -5.83
CA VAL A 328 -10.67 -6.14 -5.62
C VAL A 328 -11.53 -5.39 -4.62
N ASN A 329 -12.83 -5.25 -4.92
CA ASN A 329 -13.80 -4.65 -4.00
C ASN A 329 -13.35 -3.28 -3.45
N SER A 330 -12.63 -2.50 -4.26
CA SER A 330 -11.95 -1.29 -3.79
C SER A 330 -12.45 -0.05 -4.53
N THR A 331 -12.21 1.12 -3.92
CA THR A 331 -12.63 2.41 -4.47
C THR A 331 -11.44 3.35 -4.65
N ILE A 332 -11.25 3.83 -5.87
CA ILE A 332 -10.21 4.80 -6.25
C ILE A 332 -10.93 6.09 -6.62
N THR A 333 -10.84 7.11 -5.77
CA THR A 333 -11.69 8.31 -5.89
C THR A 333 -11.05 9.61 -5.47
N GLY A 334 -11.42 10.74 -6.07
CA GLY A 334 -10.93 12.05 -5.65
C GLY A 334 -9.43 12.27 -5.87
N ASN A 335 -8.72 11.34 -6.52
CA ASN A 335 -7.30 11.52 -6.81
C ASN A 335 -7.13 12.54 -7.94
N HIS A 336 -6.02 13.26 -7.92
CA HIS A 336 -5.80 14.42 -8.78
C HIS A 336 -4.44 14.39 -9.46
N SER A 337 -4.41 14.43 -10.80
CA SER A 337 -3.15 14.45 -11.55
C SER A 337 -2.99 15.70 -12.41
N ASP A 338 -1.79 16.30 -12.38
CA ASP A 338 -1.42 17.34 -13.34
C ASP A 338 -1.04 16.77 -14.73
N ILE A 339 -0.62 15.50 -14.79
CA ILE A 339 -0.30 14.80 -16.05
C ILE A 339 -0.69 13.30 -15.94
N GLY A 340 -0.98 12.64 -17.06
CA GLY A 340 -1.24 11.20 -17.07
C GLY A 340 -2.54 10.80 -16.38
N ALA A 341 -2.49 9.77 -15.52
CA ALA A 341 -3.64 9.17 -14.84
C ALA A 341 -3.83 9.68 -13.41
N ALA A 342 -5.03 10.14 -13.06
CA ALA A 342 -5.34 10.50 -11.68
C ALA A 342 -5.71 9.27 -10.83
N GLY A 343 -6.59 8.40 -11.34
CA GLY A 343 -6.98 7.17 -10.67
C GLY A 343 -5.89 6.09 -10.74
N VAL A 344 -5.82 5.36 -11.86
CA VAL A 344 -4.92 4.21 -12.04
C VAL A 344 -4.08 4.38 -13.31
N GLY A 345 -2.75 4.36 -13.18
CA GLY A 345 -1.81 4.44 -14.30
C GLY A 345 -0.97 3.17 -14.43
N ASN A 346 -0.87 2.63 -15.64
CA ASN A 346 -0.06 1.44 -15.95
C ASN A 346 1.03 1.73 -17.01
N TYR A 347 2.28 1.83 -16.56
CA TYR A 347 3.50 2.06 -17.32
C TYR A 347 4.25 0.74 -17.53
N ARG A 348 3.75 -0.14 -18.41
CA ARG A 348 4.38 -1.45 -18.77
C ARG A 348 4.29 -2.54 -17.69
N GLY A 349 3.31 -2.46 -16.81
CA GLY A 349 2.95 -3.52 -15.87
C GLY A 349 1.62 -4.20 -16.23
N GLU A 350 1.04 -4.86 -15.23
CA GLU A 350 -0.24 -5.56 -15.29
C GLU A 350 -1.18 -5.06 -14.18
N VAL A 351 -2.41 -4.69 -14.57
CA VAL A 351 -3.45 -4.29 -13.61
C VAL A 351 -4.70 -5.12 -13.83
N THR A 352 -5.28 -5.62 -12.74
CA THR A 352 -6.57 -6.29 -12.73
C THR A 352 -7.49 -5.58 -11.74
N LEU A 353 -8.63 -5.08 -12.22
CA LEU A 353 -9.70 -4.46 -11.43
C LEU A 353 -10.91 -5.40 -11.41
N ILE A 354 -11.31 -5.86 -10.23
CA ILE A 354 -12.45 -6.76 -10.03
C ILE A 354 -13.41 -6.13 -9.03
N ASN A 355 -14.70 -6.05 -9.36
CA ASN A 355 -15.72 -5.50 -8.46
C ASN A 355 -15.29 -4.15 -7.85
N SER A 356 -14.61 -3.32 -8.63
CA SER A 356 -13.95 -2.11 -8.14
C SER A 356 -14.58 -0.87 -8.75
N THR A 357 -14.46 0.26 -8.05
CA THR A 357 -15.02 1.55 -8.47
C THR A 357 -13.87 2.55 -8.67
N VAL A 358 -13.71 3.07 -9.89
CA VAL A 358 -12.79 4.16 -10.20
C VAL A 358 -13.62 5.38 -10.55
N SER A 359 -13.77 6.33 -9.62
CA SER A 359 -14.71 7.43 -9.82
C SER A 359 -14.32 8.76 -9.23
N GLY A 360 -14.70 9.85 -9.89
CA GLY A 360 -14.50 11.20 -9.36
C GLY A 360 -13.04 11.60 -9.28
N ASN A 361 -12.15 10.89 -9.98
CA ASN A 361 -10.76 11.31 -10.11
C ASN A 361 -10.69 12.46 -11.12
N VAL A 362 -9.66 13.29 -10.99
CA VAL A 362 -9.54 14.55 -11.73
C VAL A 362 -8.16 14.67 -12.35
N ALA A 363 -8.08 15.03 -13.63
CA ALA A 363 -6.82 15.42 -14.25
C ALA A 363 -6.86 16.90 -14.67
N THR A 364 -5.93 17.71 -14.18
CA THR A 364 -5.70 19.12 -14.59
C THR A 364 -4.53 19.20 -15.55
N ASP A 365 -4.40 20.33 -16.25
CA ASP A 365 -3.19 20.63 -17.02
C ASP A 365 -2.79 22.11 -16.93
N PRO A 366 -1.81 22.44 -16.08
CA PRO A 366 -1.27 23.80 -16.00
C PRO A 366 -0.26 24.14 -17.12
N GLY A 367 0.17 23.20 -17.98
CA GLY A 367 1.40 23.35 -18.79
C GLY A 367 1.47 22.74 -20.20
N ASN A 368 0.44 22.06 -20.68
CA ASN A 368 0.35 21.41 -22.00
C ASN A 368 1.33 20.24 -22.22
N PHE A 369 1.48 19.36 -21.22
CA PHE A 369 2.37 18.19 -21.29
C PHE A 369 1.59 16.87 -21.41
N GLY A 370 1.49 16.27 -22.61
CA GLY A 370 1.19 14.83 -22.77
C GLY A 370 -0.29 14.37 -22.82
N THR A 371 -0.48 13.04 -22.92
CA THR A 371 -1.77 12.34 -22.91
C THR A 371 -2.36 12.31 -21.49
N LYS A 372 -3.68 12.48 -21.36
CA LYS A 372 -4.35 12.68 -20.07
C LYS A 372 -5.48 11.68 -19.86
N THR A 373 -5.71 11.23 -18.65
CA THR A 373 -6.97 10.58 -18.30
C THR A 373 -7.21 10.69 -16.81
N ALA A 374 -8.44 10.91 -16.42
CA ALA A 374 -8.74 11.03 -15.01
C ALA A 374 -8.94 9.65 -14.37
N GLY A 375 -9.56 8.71 -15.08
CA GLY A 375 -9.81 7.37 -14.56
C GLY A 375 -8.60 6.43 -14.66
N VAL A 376 -8.44 5.77 -15.81
CA VAL A 376 -7.53 4.64 -16.00
C VAL A 376 -6.68 4.83 -17.25
N TRP A 377 -5.36 4.67 -17.13
CA TRP A 377 -4.40 4.85 -18.22
C TRP A 377 -3.50 3.63 -18.40
N VAL A 378 -3.21 3.27 -19.65
CA VAL A 378 -2.19 2.25 -19.96
C VAL A 378 -1.29 2.67 -21.12
N GLN A 379 0.03 2.58 -20.93
CA GLN A 379 0.99 2.93 -21.98
C GLN A 379 1.40 1.76 -22.87
N GLN A 380 1.89 0.67 -22.27
CA GLN A 380 2.52 -0.49 -22.93
C GLN A 380 2.40 -1.75 -22.05
N GLY A 381 1.24 -1.91 -21.41
CA GLY A 381 0.92 -3.02 -20.49
C GLY A 381 -0.50 -3.54 -20.73
N ILE A 382 -1.00 -4.32 -19.79
CA ILE A 382 -2.35 -4.89 -19.83
C ILE A 382 -3.15 -4.37 -18.62
N ILE A 383 -4.38 -3.93 -18.89
CA ILE A 383 -5.38 -3.69 -17.85
C ILE A 383 -6.60 -4.57 -18.13
N THR A 384 -6.98 -5.37 -17.15
CA THR A 384 -8.23 -6.15 -17.15
C THR A 384 -9.21 -5.53 -16.18
N ILE A 385 -10.43 -5.25 -16.63
CA ILE A 385 -11.51 -4.63 -15.85
C ILE A 385 -12.72 -5.54 -15.91
N THR A 386 -13.06 -6.13 -14.77
CA THR A 386 -14.06 -7.17 -14.63
C THR A 386 -15.09 -6.75 -13.58
N TYR A 387 -16.36 -6.70 -13.97
CA TYR A 387 -17.49 -6.30 -13.09
C TYR A 387 -17.18 -5.05 -12.29
N SER A 388 -16.59 -4.05 -12.94
CA SER A 388 -16.12 -2.82 -12.28
C SER A 388 -16.78 -1.59 -12.91
N THR A 389 -16.78 -0.48 -12.18
CA THR A 389 -17.38 0.78 -12.64
C THR A 389 -16.31 1.86 -12.74
N VAL A 390 -16.10 2.39 -13.95
CA VAL A 390 -15.24 3.56 -14.22
C VAL A 390 -16.13 4.74 -14.59
N ALA A 391 -16.38 5.65 -13.64
CA ALA A 391 -17.39 6.68 -13.85
C ALA A 391 -17.08 8.05 -13.27
N ASN A 392 -17.67 9.11 -13.82
CA ASN A 392 -17.55 10.48 -13.29
C ASN A 392 -16.09 10.98 -13.14
N ASN A 393 -15.14 10.42 -13.90
CA ASN A 393 -13.76 10.92 -13.90
C ASN A 393 -13.66 12.13 -14.84
N GLN A 394 -12.96 13.18 -14.41
CA GLN A 394 -13.03 14.51 -15.03
C GLN A 394 -11.66 15.02 -15.47
N ILE A 395 -11.56 15.49 -16.71
CA ILE A 395 -10.39 16.22 -17.20
C ILE A 395 -10.72 17.71 -17.25
N PHE A 396 -9.98 18.54 -16.53
CA PHE A 396 -10.03 19.99 -16.69
C PHE A 396 -8.97 20.42 -17.72
N ASP A 397 -9.36 20.41 -19.00
CA ASP A 397 -8.52 20.87 -20.11
C ASP A 397 -8.96 22.27 -20.59
N ASN A 398 -8.00 23.18 -20.74
CA ASN A 398 -8.24 24.51 -21.33
C ASN A 398 -8.04 24.53 -22.85
N ASN A 399 -7.56 23.44 -23.48
CA ASN A 399 -7.00 23.48 -24.84
C ASN A 399 -7.58 22.49 -25.87
N GLY A 400 -8.50 21.60 -25.50
CA GLY A 400 -9.33 20.84 -26.44
C GLY A 400 -8.71 19.58 -27.05
N ILE A 401 -7.60 19.07 -26.50
CA ILE A 401 -7.08 17.73 -26.88
C ILE A 401 -7.68 16.73 -25.90
N ALA A 402 -8.91 16.31 -26.19
CA ALA A 402 -9.67 15.39 -25.37
C ALA A 402 -9.11 13.95 -25.48
N SER A 403 -8.23 13.58 -24.55
CA SER A 403 -7.95 12.17 -24.25
C SER A 403 -9.14 11.58 -23.47
N GLY A 404 -9.45 10.30 -23.65
CA GLY A 404 -10.57 9.63 -22.97
C GLY A 404 -10.55 9.85 -21.46
N SER A 405 -11.59 10.47 -20.92
CA SER A 405 -11.67 10.87 -19.51
C SER A 405 -11.77 9.67 -18.56
N GLY A 406 -12.39 8.58 -19.03
CA GLY A 406 -12.56 7.35 -18.26
C GLY A 406 -11.36 6.42 -18.41
N ILE A 407 -11.13 5.92 -19.62
CA ILE A 407 -10.07 4.95 -19.91
C ILE A 407 -9.28 5.39 -21.14
N TRP A 408 -7.95 5.39 -21.04
CA TRP A 408 -7.06 5.72 -22.14
C TRP A 408 -5.98 4.67 -22.34
N SER A 409 -5.77 4.28 -23.59
CA SER A 409 -4.69 3.38 -23.99
C SER A 409 -3.76 4.05 -25.00
N ASP A 410 -2.47 4.17 -24.67
CA ASP A 410 -1.44 4.38 -25.69
C ASP A 410 -1.18 3.02 -26.38
N ALA A 411 0.04 2.51 -26.47
CA ALA A 411 0.33 1.18 -27.05
C ALA A 411 0.04 -0.02 -26.09
N GLY A 412 -0.98 0.11 -25.23
CA GLY A 412 -1.41 -0.92 -24.27
C GLY A 412 -2.62 -1.74 -24.72
N THR A 413 -3.07 -2.64 -23.85
CA THR A 413 -4.29 -3.44 -24.05
C THR A 413 -5.22 -3.30 -22.86
N VAL A 414 -6.48 -2.96 -23.13
CA VAL A 414 -7.57 -2.94 -22.15
C VAL A 414 -8.53 -4.08 -22.47
N ILE A 415 -8.86 -4.88 -21.46
CA ILE A 415 -9.84 -5.97 -21.52
C ILE A 415 -11.00 -5.63 -20.59
N LEU A 416 -12.23 -5.64 -21.11
CA LEU A 416 -13.45 -5.31 -20.39
C LEU A 416 -14.38 -6.52 -20.33
N GLU A 417 -14.91 -6.82 -19.16
CA GLU A 417 -15.93 -7.86 -18.96
C GLU A 417 -16.96 -7.41 -17.92
N GLY A 418 -18.26 -7.51 -18.25
CA GLY A 418 -19.31 -7.27 -17.27
C GLY A 418 -19.29 -5.87 -16.64
N SER A 419 -18.62 -4.88 -17.26
CA SER A 419 -18.22 -3.62 -16.61
C SER A 419 -18.95 -2.39 -17.15
N ILE A 420 -18.98 -1.32 -16.36
CA ILE A 420 -19.59 -0.03 -16.74
C ILE A 420 -18.50 1.04 -16.92
N VAL A 421 -18.54 1.75 -18.04
CA VAL A 421 -17.76 2.98 -18.26
C VAL A 421 -18.73 4.12 -18.57
N ALA A 422 -18.92 5.05 -17.63
CA ALA A 422 -20.04 5.99 -17.69
C ALA A 422 -19.70 7.40 -17.24
N ASP A 423 -20.27 8.40 -17.91
CA ASP A 423 -20.31 9.79 -17.46
C ASP A 423 -18.93 10.39 -17.13
N ASN A 424 -17.88 9.91 -17.82
CA ASN A 424 -16.55 10.51 -17.73
C ASN A 424 -16.52 11.74 -18.66
N THR A 425 -16.01 12.87 -18.16
CA THR A 425 -16.18 14.18 -18.81
C THR A 425 -14.90 14.99 -18.83
N PRO A 426 -14.79 16.02 -19.68
CA PRO A 426 -15.65 16.35 -20.81
C PRO A 426 -15.36 15.50 -22.06
N ALA A 427 -14.31 14.66 -22.05
CA ALA A 427 -13.96 13.81 -23.18
C ALA A 427 -14.82 12.54 -23.24
N SER A 428 -14.51 11.65 -24.18
CA SER A 428 -15.16 10.35 -24.29
C SER A 428 -14.83 9.42 -23.12
N ASN A 429 -15.66 8.39 -22.93
CA ASN A 429 -15.43 7.35 -21.92
C ASN A 429 -14.13 6.58 -22.16
N CYS A 430 -13.82 6.27 -23.42
CA CYS A 430 -12.62 5.56 -23.84
C CYS A 430 -11.89 6.31 -24.95
N GLY A 431 -10.59 6.08 -25.07
CA GLY A 431 -9.81 6.51 -26.23
C GLY A 431 -8.47 5.79 -26.34
N SER A 432 -7.89 5.79 -27.54
CA SER A 432 -6.56 5.23 -27.75
C SER A 432 -5.71 5.95 -28.79
N VAL A 433 -4.40 5.77 -28.67
CA VAL A 433 -3.36 6.23 -29.61
C VAL A 433 -2.28 5.16 -29.77
N PHE A 434 -1.36 5.34 -30.72
CA PHE A 434 -0.18 4.48 -30.90
C PHE A 434 -0.45 2.96 -30.98
N GLY A 435 -1.65 2.58 -31.42
CA GLY A 435 -2.03 1.17 -31.59
C GLY A 435 -2.69 0.53 -30.37
N GLY A 436 -3.11 1.31 -29.37
CA GLY A 436 -3.86 0.82 -28.21
C GLY A 436 -5.15 0.11 -28.55
N THR A 437 -5.42 -0.96 -27.83
CA THR A 437 -6.55 -1.85 -28.11
C THR A 437 -7.51 -1.94 -26.93
N PHE A 438 -8.81 -2.02 -27.28
CA PHE A 438 -9.88 -2.38 -26.37
C PHE A 438 -10.47 -3.71 -26.82
N THR A 439 -10.51 -4.67 -25.91
CA THR A 439 -11.11 -5.99 -26.11
C THR A 439 -12.28 -6.13 -25.17
N SER A 440 -13.47 -6.42 -25.71
CA SER A 440 -14.64 -6.75 -24.91
C SER A 440 -14.81 -8.26 -24.83
N ASN A 441 -14.89 -8.80 -23.61
CA ASN A 441 -15.33 -10.16 -23.33
C ASN A 441 -16.86 -10.27 -23.18
N GLY A 442 -17.58 -9.18 -23.44
CA GLY A 442 -19.04 -9.12 -23.41
C GLY A 442 -19.61 -8.50 -22.15
N TYR A 443 -20.90 -8.19 -22.27
CA TYR A 443 -21.73 -7.64 -21.20
C TYR A 443 -21.19 -6.36 -20.57
N ASN A 444 -20.56 -5.50 -21.36
CA ASN A 444 -20.11 -4.19 -20.92
C ASN A 444 -21.13 -3.11 -21.29
N LEU A 445 -21.20 -2.03 -20.49
CA LEU A 445 -22.00 -0.84 -20.81
C LEU A 445 -21.11 0.39 -20.90
N SER A 446 -21.20 1.13 -22.00
CA SER A 446 -20.68 2.50 -22.12
C SER A 446 -21.80 3.49 -22.38
N THR A 447 -21.76 4.67 -21.73
CA THR A 447 -22.71 5.76 -22.01
C THR A 447 -22.45 6.49 -23.33
N ASP A 448 -21.39 6.11 -24.05
CA ASP A 448 -21.09 6.56 -25.41
C ASP A 448 -20.61 5.40 -26.31
N ALA A 449 -20.18 5.69 -27.54
CA ALA A 449 -19.69 4.70 -28.50
C ALA A 449 -18.17 4.46 -28.46
N SER A 450 -17.43 5.14 -27.59
CA SER A 450 -15.98 5.29 -27.71
C SER A 450 -15.16 4.04 -27.34
N CYS A 451 -15.72 3.16 -26.51
CA CYS A 451 -15.04 1.94 -26.04
C CYS A 451 -15.07 0.78 -27.05
N ASN A 452 -15.70 0.97 -28.23
CA ASN A 452 -15.82 -0.04 -29.29
C ASN A 452 -16.35 -1.41 -28.81
N LEU A 453 -17.37 -1.38 -27.95
CA LEU A 453 -17.98 -2.58 -27.40
C LEU A 453 -18.81 -3.30 -28.49
N THR A 454 -18.40 -4.51 -28.84
CA THR A 454 -18.94 -5.27 -29.99
C THR A 454 -19.22 -6.74 -29.67
N ALA A 455 -18.94 -7.18 -28.44
CA ALA A 455 -19.15 -8.54 -28.01
C ALA A 455 -20.60 -8.78 -27.54
N THR A 456 -20.91 -10.04 -27.24
CA THR A 456 -22.25 -10.44 -26.78
C THR A 456 -22.67 -9.66 -25.54
N GLY A 457 -23.89 -9.14 -25.55
CA GLY A 457 -24.46 -8.44 -24.39
C GLY A 457 -23.92 -7.03 -24.16
N ASP A 458 -22.98 -6.55 -24.99
CA ASP A 458 -22.47 -5.19 -24.89
C ASP A 458 -23.54 -4.14 -25.22
N ILE A 459 -23.49 -3.02 -24.51
CA ILE A 459 -24.39 -1.88 -24.65
C ILE A 459 -23.54 -0.62 -24.90
N THR A 460 -23.65 -0.05 -26.10
CA THR A 460 -23.02 1.23 -26.46
C THR A 460 -24.06 2.35 -26.48
N ASN A 461 -23.65 3.58 -26.10
CA ASN A 461 -24.58 4.70 -25.89
C ASN A 461 -25.73 4.35 -24.94
N GLY A 462 -25.42 3.53 -23.92
CA GLY A 462 -26.39 3.02 -22.97
C GLY A 462 -26.74 4.02 -21.88
N VAL A 463 -27.80 3.71 -21.14
CA VAL A 463 -28.22 4.43 -19.94
C VAL A 463 -27.70 3.67 -18.72
N ALA A 464 -26.58 4.14 -18.14
CA ALA A 464 -26.01 3.55 -16.94
C ALA A 464 -26.89 3.82 -15.70
N ALA A 465 -27.49 5.00 -15.60
CA ALA A 465 -28.31 5.47 -14.48
C ALA A 465 -27.67 5.14 -13.11
N LEU A 466 -26.47 5.66 -12.89
CA LEU A 466 -25.74 5.50 -11.64
C LEU A 466 -26.26 6.48 -10.58
N GLY A 467 -26.40 6.01 -9.34
CA GLY A 467 -26.56 6.85 -8.16
C GLY A 467 -25.27 7.61 -7.83
N PRO A 468 -25.29 8.51 -6.83
CA PRO A 468 -24.05 9.14 -6.34
C PRO A 468 -23.07 8.09 -5.81
N LEU A 469 -21.77 8.42 -5.83
CA LEU A 469 -20.77 7.62 -5.10
C LEU A 469 -21.07 7.79 -3.60
N ALA A 470 -21.49 6.72 -2.96
CA ALA A 470 -21.98 6.76 -1.60
C ALA A 470 -21.75 5.43 -0.89
N ASP A 471 -21.93 5.44 0.42
CA ASP A 471 -22.03 4.21 1.20
C ASP A 471 -23.37 3.54 0.84
N ASN A 472 -23.30 2.47 0.06
CA ASN A 472 -24.43 1.63 -0.29
C ASN A 472 -24.31 0.24 0.35
N GLY A 473 -23.62 0.17 1.50
CA GLY A 473 -23.18 -1.07 2.15
C GLY A 473 -21.81 -1.53 1.65
N GLY A 474 -21.21 -2.48 2.36
CA GLY A 474 -19.87 -3.00 2.09
C GLY A 474 -18.74 -2.18 2.74
N ASP A 475 -17.49 -2.53 2.42
CA ASP A 475 -16.29 -1.89 2.98
C ASP A 475 -15.89 -0.58 2.29
N THR A 476 -16.38 -0.32 1.07
CA THR A 476 -16.00 0.84 0.25
C THR A 476 -17.20 1.48 -0.48
N LEU A 477 -17.06 2.75 -0.87
CA LEU A 477 -18.12 3.49 -1.57
C LEU A 477 -18.35 2.94 -2.99
N THR A 478 -19.62 2.78 -3.37
CA THR A 478 -20.04 2.28 -4.70
C THR A 478 -20.99 3.25 -5.40
N HIS A 479 -21.23 3.05 -6.70
CA HIS A 479 -22.37 3.61 -7.40
C HIS A 479 -23.52 2.60 -7.47
N ALA A 480 -24.61 2.87 -6.76
CA ALA A 480 -25.82 2.05 -6.88
C ALA A 480 -26.45 2.17 -8.28
N LEU A 481 -27.02 1.07 -8.79
CA LEU A 481 -27.79 1.09 -10.03
C LEU A 481 -29.23 1.57 -9.78
N LEU A 482 -29.60 2.70 -10.40
CA LEU A 482 -30.94 3.27 -10.28
C LEU A 482 -31.95 2.58 -11.20
N ALA A 483 -33.24 2.79 -10.90
CA ALA A 483 -34.32 2.34 -11.78
C ALA A 483 -34.16 2.92 -13.19
N GLY A 484 -34.32 2.08 -14.21
CA GLY A 484 -34.10 2.44 -15.62
C GLY A 484 -32.66 2.26 -16.11
N SER A 485 -31.73 1.84 -15.25
CA SER A 485 -30.41 1.40 -15.68
C SER A 485 -30.51 0.19 -16.62
N GLN A 486 -29.79 0.24 -17.74
CA GLN A 486 -29.64 -0.91 -18.65
C GLN A 486 -28.57 -1.90 -18.17
N ALA A 487 -27.84 -1.61 -17.09
CA ALA A 487 -26.91 -2.55 -16.48
C ALA A 487 -27.63 -3.60 -15.61
N LEU A 488 -28.89 -3.32 -15.21
CA LEU A 488 -29.67 -4.20 -14.34
C LEU A 488 -30.09 -5.49 -15.05
N ASN A 489 -29.80 -6.64 -14.44
CA ASN A 489 -30.14 -7.98 -14.87
C ASN A 489 -29.75 -8.25 -16.33
N SER A 490 -28.55 -7.82 -16.73
CA SER A 490 -28.12 -7.85 -18.12
C SER A 490 -27.17 -8.99 -18.46
N ILE A 491 -26.66 -9.71 -17.45
CA ILE A 491 -25.74 -10.83 -17.62
C ILE A 491 -26.44 -12.15 -17.26
N PRO A 492 -26.62 -13.09 -18.19
CA PRO A 492 -27.25 -14.38 -17.87
C PRO A 492 -26.52 -15.11 -16.74
N ALA A 493 -27.26 -15.71 -15.79
CA ALA A 493 -26.66 -16.41 -14.62
C ALA A 493 -25.55 -17.41 -14.99
N GLY A 494 -25.74 -18.20 -16.05
CA GLY A 494 -24.75 -19.19 -16.50
C GLY A 494 -23.48 -18.59 -17.12
N VAL A 495 -23.43 -17.28 -17.31
CA VAL A 495 -22.29 -16.53 -17.86
C VAL A 495 -21.65 -15.63 -16.79
N CYS A 496 -22.26 -15.50 -15.61
CA CYS A 496 -21.69 -14.70 -14.53
C CYS A 496 -20.38 -15.31 -14.03
N THR A 497 -19.29 -14.56 -14.16
CA THR A 497 -17.94 -15.02 -13.76
C THR A 497 -17.57 -14.59 -12.35
N GLN A 498 -18.28 -13.62 -11.78
CA GLN A 498 -18.13 -13.17 -10.40
C GLN A 498 -19.27 -13.70 -9.53
N THR A 499 -18.94 -14.13 -8.30
CA THR A 499 -19.91 -14.71 -7.35
C THR A 499 -20.51 -13.67 -6.41
N HIS A 500 -19.88 -12.50 -6.27
CA HIS A 500 -20.35 -11.39 -5.44
C HIS A 500 -20.03 -10.05 -6.11
N ASP A 501 -20.65 -8.97 -5.65
CA ASP A 501 -20.31 -7.59 -6.03
C ASP A 501 -19.29 -6.95 -5.07
N GLN A 502 -18.98 -5.66 -5.25
CA GLN A 502 -18.03 -4.92 -4.40
C GLN A 502 -18.34 -5.00 -2.90
N ARG A 503 -19.63 -5.09 -2.56
CA ARG A 503 -20.13 -5.02 -1.19
C ARG A 503 -20.21 -6.39 -0.54
N GLY A 504 -19.94 -7.44 -1.31
CA GLY A 504 -20.12 -8.83 -0.89
C GLY A 504 -21.53 -9.35 -1.13
N ILE A 505 -22.37 -8.68 -1.92
CA ILE A 505 -23.71 -9.17 -2.26
C ILE A 505 -23.59 -10.30 -3.30
N PRO A 506 -24.17 -11.49 -3.06
CA PRO A 506 -24.09 -12.62 -3.99
C PRO A 506 -24.67 -12.31 -5.36
N ARG A 507 -24.05 -12.83 -6.42
CA ARG A 507 -24.51 -12.75 -7.80
C ARG A 507 -24.99 -14.12 -8.30
N PRO A 508 -26.10 -14.20 -9.06
CA PRO A 508 -27.11 -13.17 -9.28
C PRO A 508 -28.07 -13.05 -8.08
N GLN A 509 -28.63 -11.85 -7.84
CA GLN A 509 -29.72 -11.66 -6.86
C GLN A 509 -31.11 -12.04 -7.40
N TYR A 510 -31.23 -12.21 -8.72
CA TYR A 510 -32.42 -12.73 -9.41
C TYR A 510 -32.09 -13.97 -10.26
N PHE A 511 -32.12 -13.84 -11.60
CA PHE A 511 -31.72 -14.87 -12.57
C PHE A 511 -30.58 -14.41 -13.48
N MET A 512 -30.11 -13.18 -13.29
CA MET A 512 -29.10 -12.52 -14.10
C MET A 512 -28.29 -11.61 -13.18
N CYS A 513 -27.01 -11.42 -13.49
CA CYS A 513 -26.17 -10.47 -12.78
C CYS A 513 -26.27 -9.10 -13.43
N ASP A 514 -25.97 -8.10 -12.63
CA ASP A 514 -25.81 -6.73 -13.06
C ASP A 514 -24.41 -6.48 -13.61
N MET A 515 -24.30 -5.56 -14.55
CA MET A 515 -23.00 -5.04 -14.99
C MET A 515 -22.45 -4.06 -13.96
N GLY A 516 -21.12 -3.96 -13.88
CA GLY A 516 -20.41 -3.05 -12.99
C GLY A 516 -20.19 -3.60 -11.59
N SER A 517 -19.70 -2.73 -10.69
CA SER A 517 -19.28 -3.08 -9.32
C SER A 517 -20.40 -3.38 -8.34
N TYR A 518 -21.66 -3.20 -8.76
CA TYR A 518 -22.84 -3.25 -7.91
C TYR A 518 -23.85 -4.27 -8.43
N GLU A 519 -24.34 -5.14 -7.54
CA GLU A 519 -25.44 -6.07 -7.78
C GLU A 519 -26.68 -5.62 -6.99
N LYS A 520 -27.74 -5.23 -7.68
CA LYS A 520 -28.97 -4.78 -7.06
C LYS A 520 -29.74 -5.96 -6.45
N GLY A 521 -29.58 -6.13 -5.15
CA GLY A 521 -30.38 -7.06 -4.33
C GLY A 521 -31.82 -6.60 -4.07
N TRP A 522 -32.56 -7.45 -3.36
CA TRP A 522 -33.89 -7.14 -2.83
C TRP A 522 -33.78 -6.09 -1.71
N ARG A 523 -33.99 -4.81 -2.03
CA ARG A 523 -34.00 -3.77 -1.00
C ARG A 523 -35.34 -3.76 -0.26
N LEU A 524 -35.40 -4.36 0.93
CA LEU A 524 -36.47 -4.13 1.90
C LEU A 524 -36.19 -2.79 2.60
N VAL A 525 -37.02 -1.79 2.38
CA VAL A 525 -36.99 -0.50 3.08
C VAL A 525 -38.01 -0.53 4.21
N ILE A 526 -37.61 -0.09 5.40
CA ILE A 526 -38.53 0.12 6.52
C ILE A 526 -38.67 1.63 6.75
N THR A 527 -39.86 2.17 6.53
CA THR A 527 -40.14 3.60 6.73
C THR A 527 -41.05 3.78 7.94
N ALA A 528 -40.70 4.67 8.87
CA ALA A 528 -41.63 5.11 9.90
C ALA A 528 -42.73 5.96 9.27
N VAL A 529 -43.98 5.51 9.32
CA VAL A 529 -45.14 6.24 8.76
C VAL A 529 -45.92 7.01 9.82
N SER A 530 -45.71 6.70 11.11
CA SER A 530 -46.23 7.46 12.24
C SER A 530 -45.46 7.09 13.52
N PRO A 531 -45.71 7.76 14.67
CA PRO A 531 -45.06 7.42 15.95
C PRO A 531 -45.28 5.97 16.44
N SER A 532 -46.22 5.22 15.86
CA SER A 532 -46.51 3.84 16.26
C SER A 532 -46.43 2.83 15.11
N ASN A 533 -46.30 3.27 13.85
CA ASN A 533 -46.42 2.40 12.69
C ASN A 533 -45.18 2.50 11.80
N ALA A 534 -44.76 1.37 11.26
CA ALA A 534 -43.75 1.26 10.23
C ALA A 534 -44.38 0.73 8.93
N GLU A 535 -43.70 0.91 7.82
CA GLU A 535 -44.06 0.36 6.53
C GLU A 535 -42.85 -0.34 5.96
N LEU A 536 -43.02 -1.62 5.63
CA LEU A 536 -42.08 -2.36 4.80
C LEU A 536 -42.38 -2.01 3.35
N SER A 537 -41.36 -1.72 2.57
CA SER A 537 -41.46 -1.47 1.13
C SER A 537 -40.32 -2.16 0.41
N TRP A 538 -40.53 -2.64 -0.81
CA TRP A 538 -39.47 -3.30 -1.56
C TRP A 538 -39.63 -3.09 -3.05
N GLU A 539 -38.50 -3.14 -3.74
CA GLU A 539 -38.49 -3.15 -5.20
C GLU A 539 -38.51 -4.60 -5.68
N ALA A 540 -39.41 -4.91 -6.61
CA ALA A 540 -39.58 -6.25 -7.13
C ALA A 540 -39.70 -6.25 -8.66
N PRO A 541 -39.46 -7.40 -9.33
CA PRO A 541 -39.47 -7.49 -10.80
C PRO A 541 -40.86 -7.23 -11.43
N GLY A 542 -41.94 -7.14 -10.65
CA GLY A 542 -43.24 -6.69 -11.11
C GLY A 542 -44.35 -6.75 -10.05
N PRO A 543 -45.53 -6.14 -10.32
CA PRO A 543 -46.66 -6.08 -9.38
C PRO A 543 -47.46 -7.39 -9.27
N SER A 544 -47.08 -8.47 -9.97
CA SER A 544 -47.79 -9.75 -10.02
C SER A 544 -47.14 -10.83 -9.15
N CYS A 545 -46.63 -10.43 -7.99
CA CYS A 545 -45.95 -11.31 -7.05
C CYS A 545 -46.66 -11.26 -5.68
N THR A 546 -46.64 -12.38 -4.98
CA THR A 546 -47.10 -12.49 -3.59
C THR A 546 -45.90 -12.68 -2.69
N TYR A 547 -45.80 -11.92 -1.60
CA TYR A 547 -44.67 -11.87 -0.68
C TYR A 547 -45.08 -12.39 0.69
N ASP A 548 -44.35 -13.38 1.21
CA ASP A 548 -44.46 -13.92 2.56
C ASP A 548 -43.37 -13.31 3.45
N ILE A 549 -43.79 -12.60 4.50
CA ILE A 549 -42.96 -11.83 5.43
C ILE A 549 -42.99 -12.50 6.80
N PHE A 550 -41.82 -12.67 7.40
CA PHE A 550 -41.63 -13.25 8.72
C PHE A 550 -40.96 -12.24 9.66
N GLU A 551 -41.41 -12.19 10.91
CA GLU A 551 -40.90 -11.32 11.97
C GLU A 551 -40.18 -12.16 13.04
N SER A 552 -39.03 -11.69 13.53
CA SER A 552 -38.34 -12.29 14.68
C SER A 552 -37.68 -11.24 15.56
N THR A 553 -37.45 -11.62 16.83
CA THR A 553 -36.63 -10.86 17.76
C THR A 553 -35.17 -11.30 17.78
N THR A 554 -34.80 -12.29 16.96
CA THR A 554 -33.41 -12.73 16.77
C THR A 554 -32.87 -12.22 15.42
N PRO A 555 -31.66 -11.66 15.39
CA PRO A 555 -31.07 -11.09 14.16
C PRO A 555 -30.90 -12.12 13.05
N TYR A 556 -30.74 -13.39 13.44
CA TYR A 556 -30.63 -14.53 12.55
C TYR A 556 -31.70 -15.55 12.91
N PHE A 557 -32.61 -15.85 12.00
CA PHE A 557 -33.56 -16.96 12.16
C PHE A 557 -33.88 -17.60 10.83
N THR A 558 -34.09 -18.90 10.84
CA THR A 558 -34.67 -19.62 9.71
C THR A 558 -36.18 -19.49 9.80
N PRO A 559 -36.85 -18.86 8.83
CA PRO A 559 -38.29 -18.72 8.89
C PRO A 559 -38.97 -20.10 8.84
N ALA A 560 -39.84 -20.37 9.80
CA ALA A 560 -40.55 -21.64 9.92
C ALA A 560 -42.02 -21.40 10.27
N GLY A 561 -42.92 -22.18 9.65
CA GLY A 561 -44.36 -22.05 9.85
C GLY A 561 -45.02 -21.10 8.84
N SER A 562 -46.18 -20.56 9.22
CA SER A 562 -46.92 -19.59 8.42
C SER A 562 -46.27 -18.20 8.51
N PRO A 563 -46.27 -17.42 7.42
CA PRO A 563 -45.77 -16.05 7.44
C PRO A 563 -46.63 -15.16 8.35
N ASP A 564 -46.00 -14.16 8.96
CA ASP A 564 -46.66 -13.14 9.76
C ASP A 564 -47.51 -12.21 8.87
N TYR A 565 -47.05 -11.96 7.63
CA TYR A 565 -47.79 -11.20 6.64
C TYR A 565 -47.65 -11.84 5.25
N THR A 566 -48.73 -11.85 4.49
CA THR A 566 -48.72 -12.18 3.06
C THR A 566 -49.37 -11.04 2.29
N THR A 567 -48.68 -10.49 1.29
CA THR A 567 -49.18 -9.36 0.50
C THR A 567 -48.84 -9.49 -0.98
N GLY A 568 -49.74 -9.00 -1.85
CA GLY A 568 -49.47 -8.83 -3.29
C GLY A 568 -48.98 -7.42 -3.64
N SER A 569 -48.86 -6.54 -2.64
CA SER A 569 -48.35 -5.19 -2.80
C SER A 569 -46.82 -5.18 -2.69
N LEU A 570 -46.18 -4.15 -3.23
CA LEU A 570 -44.74 -3.86 -3.01
C LEU A 570 -44.46 -3.23 -1.64
N MET A 571 -45.49 -3.19 -0.79
CA MET A 571 -45.48 -2.55 0.51
C MET A 571 -46.33 -3.37 1.50
N GLN A 572 -45.92 -3.41 2.76
CA GLN A 572 -46.69 -3.94 3.88
C GLN A 572 -46.66 -2.97 5.06
N LEU A 573 -47.82 -2.38 5.39
CA LEU A 573 -47.98 -1.56 6.58
C LEU A 573 -47.93 -2.44 7.85
N LEU A 574 -47.08 -2.05 8.79
CA LEU A 574 -46.91 -2.68 10.10
C LEU A 574 -47.53 -1.78 11.19
N THR A 575 -48.82 -2.02 11.47
CA THR A 575 -49.57 -1.20 12.44
C THR A 575 -49.16 -1.54 13.88
N GLY A 576 -48.81 -0.53 14.68
CA GLY A 576 -48.42 -0.69 16.08
C GLY A 576 -47.02 -1.29 16.30
N LYS A 577 -46.21 -1.37 15.24
CA LYS A 577 -44.97 -2.15 15.17
C LYS A 577 -43.72 -1.32 14.91
N LEU A 578 -43.76 0.01 15.10
CA LEU A 578 -42.54 0.83 15.06
C LEU A 578 -41.45 0.27 15.99
N GLY A 579 -41.88 -0.33 17.12
CA GLY A 579 -41.08 -1.22 17.96
C GLY A 579 -39.71 -0.69 18.39
N ASN A 580 -38.82 -1.59 18.79
CA ASN A 580 -37.45 -1.25 19.15
C ASN A 580 -36.53 -1.62 17.99
N THR A 581 -35.90 -0.62 17.39
CA THR A 581 -35.01 -0.73 16.23
C THR A 581 -33.78 -1.58 16.50
N SER A 582 -33.45 -1.85 17.76
CA SER A 582 -32.33 -2.72 18.14
C SER A 582 -32.71 -4.19 18.29
N THR A 583 -34.00 -4.56 18.17
CA THR A 583 -34.47 -5.94 18.44
C THR A 583 -35.50 -6.47 17.46
N ASN A 584 -36.06 -5.66 16.57
CA ASN A 584 -37.08 -6.10 15.61
C ASN A 584 -36.44 -6.39 14.26
N TYR A 585 -36.47 -7.65 13.85
CA TYR A 585 -35.91 -8.11 12.58
C TYR A 585 -37.03 -8.66 11.69
N PHE A 586 -37.11 -8.20 10.44
CA PHE A 586 -38.11 -8.64 9.45
C PHE A 586 -37.40 -9.28 8.26
N TYR A 587 -37.97 -10.34 7.70
CA TYR A 587 -37.43 -11.05 6.54
C TYR A 587 -38.52 -11.31 5.51
N ILE A 588 -38.22 -11.09 4.22
CA ILE A 588 -39.03 -11.60 3.11
C ILE A 588 -38.43 -12.95 2.71
N ASN A 589 -39.09 -14.05 3.05
CA ASN A 589 -38.57 -15.37 2.73
C ASN A 589 -39.08 -15.88 1.38
N ARG A 590 -40.28 -15.50 0.94
CA ARG A 590 -40.84 -16.06 -0.30
C ARG A 590 -41.52 -15.01 -1.15
N ALA A 591 -41.06 -14.85 -2.39
CA ALA A 591 -41.80 -14.20 -3.45
C ALA A 591 -42.34 -15.27 -4.40
N THR A 592 -43.66 -15.28 -4.61
CA THR A 592 -44.34 -16.16 -5.58
C THR A 592 -44.87 -15.30 -6.70
N CYS A 593 -44.22 -15.33 -7.87
CA CYS A 593 -44.63 -14.57 -9.04
C CYS A 593 -45.20 -15.51 -10.11
N ASP A 594 -46.34 -15.17 -10.70
CA ASP A 594 -47.13 -16.02 -11.61
C ASP A 594 -46.39 -16.49 -12.89
N ALA A 595 -45.15 -16.01 -13.13
CA ALA A 595 -44.29 -16.40 -14.25
C ALA A 595 -42.89 -16.92 -13.86
N LEU A 596 -42.50 -16.91 -12.56
CA LEU A 596 -41.09 -17.10 -12.14
C LEU A 596 -40.86 -18.24 -11.12
N GLY A 597 -41.90 -18.97 -10.71
CA GLY A 597 -41.78 -19.99 -9.65
C GLY A 597 -41.59 -19.38 -8.26
N THR A 598 -41.71 -20.20 -7.21
CA THR A 598 -41.48 -19.78 -5.81
C THR A 598 -39.99 -19.64 -5.55
N THR A 599 -39.48 -18.42 -5.35
CA THR A 599 -38.11 -18.24 -4.86
C THR A 599 -38.14 -18.13 -3.33
N THR A 600 -37.32 -18.92 -2.65
CA THR A 600 -37.02 -18.73 -1.23
C THR A 600 -35.74 -17.91 -1.10
N SER A 601 -35.77 -16.77 -0.42
CA SER A 601 -34.54 -16.08 0.00
C SER A 601 -33.93 -16.86 1.16
N ASN A 602 -32.68 -17.30 1.01
CA ASN A 602 -31.93 -18.04 2.04
C ASN A 602 -30.93 -17.14 2.78
N GLU A 603 -31.07 -15.82 2.70
CA GLU A 603 -30.14 -14.88 3.32
C GLU A 603 -30.54 -14.58 4.76
N VAL A 604 -29.55 -14.73 5.64
CA VAL A 604 -29.62 -14.56 7.09
C VAL A 604 -28.79 -13.31 7.41
N GLY A 605 -29.43 -12.18 7.75
CA GLY A 605 -28.76 -11.11 8.51
C GLY A 605 -28.80 -9.67 8.01
N GLU A 606 -29.35 -9.34 6.85
CA GLU A 606 -28.97 -8.08 6.17
C GLU A 606 -30.06 -6.99 6.11
N PHE A 607 -30.53 -6.51 7.27
CA PHE A 607 -31.43 -5.34 7.31
C PHE A 607 -31.06 -4.36 8.44
N ASP A 608 -29.94 -3.67 8.30
CA ASP A 608 -29.64 -2.48 9.11
C ASP A 608 -30.22 -1.23 8.41
N PHE A 609 -31.30 -0.66 8.98
CA PHE A 609 -31.77 0.66 8.58
C PHE A 609 -32.00 1.56 9.80
N ALA A 610 -31.52 2.81 9.70
CA ALA A 610 -31.86 3.86 10.63
C ALA A 610 -33.20 4.50 10.26
N ILE A 611 -34.14 4.56 11.21
CA ILE A 611 -35.35 5.38 11.10
C ILE A 611 -34.94 6.85 11.20
N VAL A 612 -35.05 7.60 10.11
CA VAL A 612 -34.95 9.07 10.16
C VAL A 612 -36.35 9.62 10.42
N PRO A 613 -36.57 10.41 11.49
CA PRO A 613 -37.87 11.03 11.72
C PRO A 613 -38.23 11.96 10.55
N GLY A 614 -39.31 11.66 9.83
CA GLY A 614 -39.88 12.61 8.89
C GLY A 614 -40.38 13.84 9.67
N THR A 615 -39.90 15.02 9.28
CA THR A 615 -40.55 16.26 9.73
C THR A 615 -41.86 16.40 8.96
N SER A 616 -42.96 16.55 9.70
CA SER A 616 -44.30 16.79 9.18
C SER A 616 -44.38 18.07 8.37
#